data_AF-A0A0K9Z104-F1
#
_entry.id   AF-A0A0K9Z104-F1
#
_cell.length_a   1.000
_cell.length_b   1.000
_cell.length_c   1.000
_cell.angle_alpha   90.00
_cell.angle_beta   90.00
_cell.angle_gamma   90.00
#
_symmetry.space_group_name_H-M   'P 1'
#
loop_
_entity.id
_entity.type
_entity.pdbx_description
1 polymer ?
#
loop_
_entity_poly.entity_id
_entity_poly.type
_entity_poly.pdbx_seq_one_letter_code
_entity_poly.pdbx_strand_id
1 'polypeptide(L)'
;MDKTNQENEETKDISLDGTLPHQISAPDFKNSSRSIQKPFVNEFGVVIGDSLYESEQSPLNNWSTDTDPEIMAGDKWVHPTNDIGWNSYENRELLEDKEIKGARFMHPTFDVSKGKD
;
A
#
# COMPACT_ATOMS: atom_id res chain seq x y z
N MET A 1 -16.10 -0.66 -28.60
CA MET A 1 -14.78 -0.13 -28.97
C MET A 1 -14.48 0.91 -27.90
N ASP A 2 -13.70 0.74 -26.84
CA ASP A 2 -12.58 -0.16 -26.54
C ASP A 2 -12.31 -0.18 -25.01
N LYS A 3 -13.18 -0.77 -24.17
CA LYS A 3 -12.90 -0.85 -22.72
C LYS A 3 -11.69 -1.72 -22.40
N THR A 4 -11.43 -2.75 -23.22
CA THR A 4 -10.37 -3.72 -23.02
C THR A 4 -8.94 -3.16 -23.22
N ASN A 5 -8.79 -2.03 -23.92
CA ASN A 5 -7.47 -1.43 -24.15
C ASN A 5 -7.06 -0.43 -23.05
N GLN A 6 -8.01 0.25 -22.40
CA GLN A 6 -7.70 1.18 -21.29
C GLN A 6 -7.30 0.44 -20.01
N GLU A 7 -8.00 -0.65 -19.67
CA GLU A 7 -7.66 -1.50 -18.50
C GLU A 7 -6.21 -2.01 -18.55
N ASN A 8 -5.68 -2.27 -19.76
CA ASN A 8 -4.32 -2.77 -19.95
C ASN A 8 -3.22 -1.71 -19.79
N GLU A 9 -3.54 -0.41 -19.88
CA GLU A 9 -2.55 0.65 -19.62
C GLU A 9 -2.41 0.98 -18.15
N GLU A 10 -3.53 0.98 -17.42
CA GLU A 10 -3.60 1.39 -16.02
C GLU A 10 -3.03 0.33 -15.08
N THR A 11 -3.12 -0.96 -15.44
CA THR A 11 -2.54 -2.07 -14.65
C THR A 11 -1.16 -2.51 -15.15
N LYS A 12 -0.42 -1.63 -15.85
CA LYS A 12 0.94 -1.95 -16.31
C LYS A 12 1.85 -2.20 -15.12
N ASP A 13 2.79 -3.11 -15.34
CA ASP A 13 3.86 -3.36 -14.39
C ASP A 13 4.78 -2.14 -14.35
N ILE A 14 4.78 -1.43 -13.22
CA ILE A 14 5.61 -0.25 -12.99
C ILE A 14 6.93 -0.59 -12.30
N SER A 15 7.18 -1.87 -12.02
CA SER A 15 8.42 -2.32 -11.40
C SER A 15 9.58 -2.35 -12.40
N LEU A 16 10.78 -2.07 -11.90
CA LEU A 16 12.02 -2.16 -12.66
C LEU A 16 13.00 -3.02 -11.87
N ASP A 17 13.33 -4.20 -12.42
CA ASP A 17 14.30 -5.13 -11.82
C ASP A 17 14.03 -5.43 -10.34
N GLY A 18 12.77 -5.74 -9.99
CA GLY A 18 12.38 -6.02 -8.60
C GLY A 18 12.38 -4.80 -7.67
N THR A 19 12.41 -3.59 -8.21
CA THR A 19 12.36 -2.33 -7.44
C THR A 19 11.26 -1.40 -7.93
N LEU A 20 10.93 -0.36 -7.14
CA LEU A 20 9.93 0.66 -7.46
C LEU A 20 10.57 2.06 -7.42
N PRO A 21 11.30 2.49 -8.48
CA PRO A 21 12.15 3.69 -8.42
C PRO A 21 11.42 5.02 -8.23
N HIS A 22 10.11 5.04 -8.47
CA HIS A 22 9.28 6.24 -8.26
C HIS A 22 9.05 6.55 -6.77
N GLN A 23 9.30 5.58 -5.87
CA GLN A 23 9.20 5.73 -4.42
C GLN A 23 10.59 5.63 -3.77
N ILE A 24 10.99 6.70 -3.09
CA ILE A 24 12.35 6.80 -2.51
C ILE A 24 12.66 5.75 -1.43
N SER A 25 11.64 5.30 -0.70
CA SER A 25 11.76 4.35 0.41
C SER A 25 11.08 3.02 0.12
N ALA A 26 10.76 2.72 -1.14
CA ALA A 26 10.12 1.47 -1.49
C ALA A 26 10.98 0.25 -1.10
N PRO A 27 10.33 -0.90 -0.83
CA PRO A 27 11.04 -2.16 -0.65
C PRO A 27 11.78 -2.64 -1.90
N ASP A 28 12.95 -3.23 -1.70
CA ASP A 28 13.76 -3.92 -2.72
C ASP A 28 13.51 -5.43 -2.68
N PHE A 29 12.87 -5.95 -3.74
CA PHE A 29 12.48 -7.35 -3.81
C PHE A 29 13.53 -8.25 -4.48
N LYS A 30 14.68 -7.74 -4.93
CA LYS A 30 15.66 -8.53 -5.69
C LYS A 30 16.11 -9.81 -5.00
N ASN A 31 16.19 -9.80 -3.67
CA ASN A 31 16.60 -10.94 -2.85
C ASN A 31 15.49 -11.42 -1.90
N SER A 32 14.26 -10.92 -2.06
CA SER A 32 13.11 -11.34 -1.26
C SER A 32 12.55 -12.66 -1.77
N SER A 33 11.92 -13.44 -0.89
CA SER A 33 11.07 -14.58 -1.23
C SER A 33 9.76 -14.17 -1.90
N ARG A 34 9.40 -12.89 -1.85
CA ARG A 34 8.19 -12.31 -2.45
C ARG A 34 8.52 -11.59 -3.76
N SER A 35 7.58 -11.59 -4.70
CA SER A 35 7.67 -10.83 -5.94
C SER A 35 6.74 -9.62 -5.92
N ILE A 36 7.13 -8.52 -6.58
CA ILE A 36 6.24 -7.37 -6.80
C ILE A 36 4.99 -7.82 -7.56
N GLN A 37 3.83 -7.39 -7.08
CA GLN A 37 2.56 -7.58 -7.77
C GLN A 37 2.25 -6.36 -8.65
N LYS A 38 1.55 -6.62 -9.76
CA LYS A 38 1.08 -5.55 -10.63
C LYS A 38 -0.11 -4.83 -10.00
N PRO A 39 -0.31 -3.54 -10.29
CA PRO A 39 -1.52 -2.83 -9.90
C PRO A 39 -2.77 -3.56 -10.39
N PHE A 40 -3.87 -3.41 -9.66
CA PHE A 40 -5.15 -4.04 -10.00
C PHE A 40 -6.31 -3.08 -9.81
N VAL A 41 -7.42 -3.29 -10.53
CA VAL A 41 -8.63 -2.46 -10.40
C VAL A 41 -9.58 -3.09 -9.38
N ASN A 42 -10.07 -2.31 -8.43
CA ASN A 42 -11.05 -2.77 -7.45
C ASN A 42 -12.50 -2.67 -7.99
N GLU A 43 -13.48 -3.07 -7.17
CA GLU A 43 -14.89 -3.10 -7.58
C GLU A 43 -15.50 -1.72 -7.85
N PHE A 44 -14.87 -0.66 -7.37
CA PHE A 44 -15.28 0.72 -7.58
C PHE A 44 -14.55 1.38 -8.76
N GLY A 45 -13.78 0.60 -9.53
CA GLY A 45 -13.03 1.10 -10.68
C GLY A 45 -11.79 1.90 -10.30
N VAL A 46 -11.30 1.77 -9.07
CA VAL A 46 -10.06 2.43 -8.61
C VAL A 46 -8.89 1.50 -8.87
N VAL A 47 -7.81 2.04 -9.45
CA VAL A 47 -6.55 1.33 -9.63
C VAL A 47 -5.78 1.35 -8.31
N ILE A 48 -5.48 0.18 -7.78
CA ILE A 48 -4.74 -0.03 -6.55
C ILE A 48 -3.28 -0.30 -6.90
N GLY A 49 -2.37 0.52 -6.40
CA GLY A 49 -0.93 0.44 -6.69
C GLY A 49 -0.41 1.44 -7.74
N ASP A 50 -1.26 2.36 -8.24
CA ASP A 50 -0.85 3.46 -9.13
C ASP A 50 -0.54 4.78 -8.39
N SER A 51 -0.83 4.82 -7.08
CA SER A 51 -0.72 5.98 -6.17
C SER A 51 -1.72 7.13 -6.40
N LEU A 52 -2.68 7.01 -7.34
CA LEU A 52 -3.68 8.04 -7.61
C LEU A 52 -5.01 7.77 -6.92
N TYR A 53 -5.40 6.49 -6.80
CA TYR A 53 -6.64 6.06 -6.13
C TYR A 53 -7.91 6.79 -6.63
N GLU A 54 -7.97 7.10 -7.92
CA GLU A 54 -9.04 7.89 -8.52
C GLU A 54 -10.02 7.03 -9.33
N SER A 55 -11.33 7.32 -9.19
CA SER A 55 -12.38 6.79 -10.08
C SER A 55 -13.68 7.56 -9.89
N GLU A 56 -14.45 7.82 -10.95
CA GLU A 56 -15.74 8.54 -10.86
C GLU A 56 -16.74 7.84 -9.93
N GLN A 57 -16.67 6.51 -9.82
CA GLN A 57 -17.57 5.71 -8.99
C GLN A 57 -17.00 5.41 -7.60
N SER A 58 -15.83 5.96 -7.26
CA SER A 58 -15.21 5.67 -5.97
C SER A 58 -15.99 6.28 -4.81
N PRO A 59 -16.08 5.58 -3.67
CA PRO A 59 -16.56 6.17 -2.41
C PRO A 59 -15.81 7.43 -1.98
N LEU A 60 -14.54 7.56 -2.37
CA LEU A 60 -13.70 8.71 -2.06
C LEU A 60 -14.18 9.96 -2.80
N ASN A 61 -14.51 9.83 -4.09
CA ASN A 61 -15.01 10.93 -4.92
C ASN A 61 -16.48 11.26 -4.67
N ASN A 62 -17.25 10.30 -4.13
CA ASN A 62 -18.66 10.43 -3.82
C ASN A 62 -18.93 10.38 -2.30
N TRP A 63 -17.99 10.88 -1.49
CA TRP A 63 -18.10 10.83 -0.04
C TRP A 63 -19.27 11.66 0.48
N SER A 64 -20.06 11.09 1.39
CA SER A 64 -21.20 11.75 2.02
C SER A 64 -21.38 11.26 3.46
N THR A 65 -22.32 11.86 4.21
CA THR A 65 -22.68 11.37 5.55
C THR A 65 -23.36 10.01 5.53
N ASP A 66 -23.91 9.61 4.38
CA ASP A 66 -24.61 8.33 4.20
C ASP A 66 -23.69 7.23 3.69
N THR A 67 -22.44 7.58 3.34
CA THR A 67 -21.42 6.63 2.87
C THR A 67 -20.86 5.87 4.07
N ASP A 68 -21.05 4.55 4.10
CA ASP A 68 -20.47 3.69 5.13
C ASP A 68 -18.94 3.60 4.97
N PRO A 69 -18.13 4.06 5.95
CA PRO A 69 -16.67 3.99 5.85
C PRO A 69 -16.11 2.58 5.68
N GLU A 70 -16.82 1.52 6.11
CA GLU A 70 -16.37 0.14 6.01
C GLU A 70 -16.09 -0.28 4.56
N ILE A 71 -16.79 0.32 3.59
CA ILE A 71 -16.59 0.01 2.17
C ILE A 71 -15.20 0.39 1.64
N MET A 72 -14.49 1.27 2.35
CA MET A 72 -13.11 1.68 2.04
C MET A 72 -12.06 0.93 2.87
N ALA A 73 -12.45 -0.19 3.49
CA ALA A 73 -11.56 -1.05 4.26
C ALA A 73 -11.34 -2.41 3.58
N GLY A 74 -10.27 -3.09 3.99
CA GLY A 74 -9.94 -4.45 3.55
C GLY A 74 -9.08 -4.54 2.30
N ASP A 75 -8.89 -5.77 1.83
CA ASP A 75 -7.85 -6.12 0.85
C ASP A 75 -8.05 -5.48 -0.53
N LYS A 76 -9.26 -5.01 -0.84
CA LYS A 76 -9.57 -4.32 -2.11
C LYS A 76 -8.98 -2.90 -2.19
N TRP A 77 -8.44 -2.38 -1.09
CA TRP A 77 -7.91 -1.02 -0.97
C TRP A 77 -6.43 -0.97 -0.66
N VAL A 78 -5.78 -2.12 -0.44
CA VAL A 78 -4.38 -2.20 -0.05
C VAL A 78 -3.60 -2.97 -1.11
N HIS A 79 -2.58 -2.34 -1.69
CA HIS A 79 -1.69 -3.06 -2.58
C HIS A 79 -0.69 -3.92 -1.77
N PRO A 80 -0.53 -5.21 -2.07
CA PRO A 80 0.29 -6.11 -1.25
C PRO A 80 1.78 -5.79 -1.26
N THR A 81 2.28 -5.11 -2.30
CA THR A 81 3.72 -4.83 -2.47
C THR A 81 4.08 -3.39 -2.83
N ASN A 82 3.09 -2.51 -3.03
CA ASN A 82 3.28 -1.16 -3.54
C ASN A 82 2.21 -0.23 -2.96
N ASP A 83 2.30 -0.05 -1.65
CA ASP A 83 1.43 0.80 -0.86
C ASP A 83 2.33 1.69 -0.01
N ILE A 84 1.87 2.92 0.27
CA ILE A 84 2.66 3.90 1.04
C ILE A 84 3.01 3.38 2.44
N GLY A 85 2.19 2.50 3.02
CA GLY A 85 2.46 1.87 4.31
C GLY A 85 3.75 1.05 4.33
N TRP A 86 4.20 0.54 3.18
CA TRP A 86 5.43 -0.25 3.05
C TRP A 86 6.71 0.58 3.07
N ASN A 87 6.63 1.91 2.99
CA ASN A 87 7.79 2.80 3.00
C ASN A 87 8.44 2.96 4.38
N SER A 88 7.76 2.57 5.45
CA SER A 88 8.35 2.57 6.79
C SER A 88 9.46 1.52 6.89
N TYR A 89 10.45 1.80 7.73
CA TYR A 89 11.63 0.95 7.86
C TYR A 89 11.26 -0.50 8.21
N GLU A 90 10.41 -0.66 9.21
CA GLU A 90 9.99 -1.96 9.75
C GLU A 90 9.14 -2.74 8.74
N ASN A 91 8.20 -2.07 8.07
CA ASN A 91 7.36 -2.74 7.07
C ASN A 91 8.16 -3.13 5.83
N ARG A 92 9.16 -2.32 5.45
CA ARG A 92 10.08 -2.68 4.37
C ARG A 92 10.89 -3.91 4.71
N GLU A 93 11.45 -4.00 5.93
CA GLU A 93 12.17 -5.21 6.35
C GLU A 93 11.32 -6.49 6.26
N LEU A 94 10.00 -6.39 6.54
CA LEU A 94 9.05 -7.51 6.39
C LEU A 94 8.88 -7.99 4.95
N LEU A 95 8.97 -7.08 3.97
CA LEU A 95 8.86 -7.41 2.55
C LEU A 95 10.18 -7.83 1.92
N GLU A 96 11.29 -7.30 2.44
CA GLU A 96 12.65 -7.60 1.97
C GLU A 96 13.24 -8.86 2.64
N ASP A 97 12.46 -9.57 3.47
CA ASP A 97 12.91 -10.71 4.29
C ASP A 97 14.15 -10.42 5.13
N LYS A 98 14.29 -9.17 5.58
CA LYS A 98 15.38 -8.77 6.46
C LYS A 98 15.05 -9.16 7.89
N GLU A 99 16.10 -9.47 8.64
CA GLU A 99 15.97 -9.68 10.08
C GLU A 99 15.51 -8.37 10.73
N ILE A 100 14.35 -8.40 11.39
CA ILE A 100 13.74 -7.23 12.01
C ILE A 100 14.60 -6.78 13.19
N LYS A 101 15.34 -5.69 13.02
CA LYS A 101 16.23 -5.13 14.06
C LYS A 101 15.51 -4.07 14.87
N GLY A 102 14.52 -4.49 15.66
CA GLY A 102 13.70 -3.58 16.46
C GLY A 102 13.25 -4.16 17.79
N ALA A 103 13.14 -3.31 18.81
CA ALA A 103 12.42 -3.68 20.03
C ALA A 103 10.95 -3.96 19.67
N ARG A 104 10.36 -5.01 20.26
CA ARG A 104 8.92 -5.29 20.08
C ARG A 104 8.15 -3.99 20.30
N PHE A 105 7.33 -3.58 19.33
CA PHE A 105 6.41 -2.45 19.43
C PHE A 105 5.35 -2.79 20.48
N MET A 106 5.73 -2.70 21.75
CA MET A 106 4.87 -2.94 22.89
C MET A 106 4.52 -1.57 23.44
N HIS A 107 3.23 -1.28 23.54
CA HIS A 107 2.80 -0.18 24.38
C HIS A 107 3.30 -0.49 25.79
N PRO A 108 4.05 0.43 26.44
CA PRO A 108 4.43 0.22 27.82
C PRO A 108 3.16 -0.07 28.62
N THR A 109 3.10 -1.21 29.30
CA THR A 109 1.97 -1.52 30.20
C THR A 109 1.82 -0.44 31.27
N PHE A 110 2.91 0.25 31.59
CA PHE A 110 2.98 1.35 32.54
C PHE A 110 3.70 2.54 31.90
N ASP A 111 3.13 3.72 32.07
CA ASP A 111 3.78 4.98 31.69
C ASP A 111 5.05 5.19 32.53
N VAL A 112 6.20 5.20 31.86
CA VAL A 112 7.51 5.48 32.48
C VAL A 112 7.97 6.92 32.23
N SER A 113 7.08 7.81 31.78
CA SER A 113 7.40 9.23 31.68
C SER A 113 7.70 9.77 33.07
N LYS A 114 8.95 10.22 33.27
CA LYS A 114 9.34 10.98 34.46
C LYS A 114 8.70 12.35 34.34
N GLY A 115 7.61 12.60 35.08
CA GLY A 115 7.17 13.95 35.38
C GLY A 115 8.36 14.72 35.94
N LYS A 116 8.77 15.79 35.27
CA LYS A 116 9.75 16.75 35.79
C LYS A 116 9.07 17.49 36.94
N ASP A 117 9.37 17.08 38.16
CA ASP A 117 9.21 17.89 39.37
C ASP A 117 10.29 18.98 39.47
#